data_AF-A0A2W6BQE9-F1
#
_entry.id   AF-A0A2W6BQE9-F1
#
_cell.length_a   1.000
_cell.length_b   1.000
_cell.length_c   1.000
_cell.angle_alpha   90.00
_cell.angle_beta   90.00
_cell.angle_gamma   90.00
#
_symmetry.space_group_name_H-M   'P 1'
#
loop_
_entity.id
_entity.type
_entity.pdbx_description
1 polymer ?
#
loop_
_entity_poly.entity_id
_entity_poly.type
_entity_poly.pdbx_seq_one_letter_code
_entity_poly.pdbx_strand_id
1 'polypeptide(L)'
;MSENVLEVHRRALSDYRIALGLDLRSRRMSAGCSLEKLASQTNIPAETLRSYEKGGSFPQLVRLADIGNVYGVTLFDILESTAEYIYRASGDPAPNPASTPVDEIALRAVVLYCGVTPAQLRIMDVPPRRCETISEDLFGQ
;
A
#
# COMPACT_ATOMS: atom_id res chain seq x y z
N MET A 1 0.13 25.75 -7.16
CA MET A 1 0.62 24.35 -7.19
C MET A 1 0.14 23.50 -6.00
N SER A 2 -0.65 24.00 -5.05
CA SER A 2 -0.98 23.29 -3.80
C SER A 2 -2.32 22.52 -3.78
N GLU A 3 -3.37 23.01 -4.45
CA GLU A 3 -4.72 22.40 -4.35
C GLU A 3 -4.86 21.08 -5.11
N ASN A 4 -4.31 21.01 -6.33
CA ASN A 4 -4.43 19.83 -7.21
C ASN A 4 -3.70 18.61 -6.61
N VAL A 5 -2.54 18.81 -5.99
CA VAL A 5 -1.76 17.73 -5.35
C VAL A 5 -2.51 17.14 -4.15
N LEU A 6 -3.15 17.97 -3.33
CA LEU A 6 -3.93 17.53 -2.16
C LEU A 6 -5.21 16.80 -2.56
N GLU A 7 -5.84 17.16 -3.68
CA GLU A 7 -7.00 16.47 -4.21
C GLU A 7 -6.63 15.09 -4.77
N VAL A 8 -5.57 15.01 -5.57
CA VAL A 8 -5.03 13.73 -6.08
C VAL A 8 -4.67 12.79 -4.94
N HIS A 9 -4.00 13.29 -3.91
CA HIS A 9 -3.64 12.50 -2.73
C HIS A 9 -4.87 12.02 -1.94
N ARG A 10 -5.88 12.88 -1.74
CA ARG A 10 -7.13 12.47 -1.06
C ARG A 10 -7.89 11.40 -1.84
N ARG A 11 -7.96 11.53 -3.16
CA ARG A 11 -8.59 10.54 -4.03
C ARG A 11 -7.85 9.21 -3.99
N ALA A 12 -6.52 9.25 -4.11
CA ALA A 12 -5.67 8.08 -4.01
C ALA A 12 -5.82 7.31 -2.69
N LEU A 13 -5.82 8.03 -1.57
CA LEU A 13 -6.05 7.45 -0.25
C LEU A 13 -7.45 6.81 -0.16
N SER A 14 -8.46 7.45 -0.72
CA SER A 14 -9.81 6.89 -0.79
C SER A 14 -9.84 5.60 -1.61
N ASP A 15 -9.24 5.60 -2.79
CA ASP A 15 -9.18 4.45 -3.68
C ASP A 15 -8.43 3.28 -3.05
N TYR A 16 -7.30 3.55 -2.37
CA TYR A 16 -6.56 2.54 -1.61
C TYR A 16 -7.39 1.96 -0.47
N ARG A 17 -8.07 2.80 0.31
CA ARG A 17 -8.91 2.34 1.43
C ARG A 17 -10.06 1.46 0.95
N ILE A 18 -10.67 1.81 -0.18
CA ILE A 18 -11.72 1.00 -0.80
C ILE A 18 -11.16 -0.33 -1.28
N ALA A 19 -10.02 -0.32 -1.99
CA ALA A 19 -9.36 -1.54 -2.47
C ALA A 19 -8.99 -2.48 -1.32
N LEU A 20 -8.38 -1.95 -0.26
CA LEU A 20 -8.03 -2.71 0.94
C LEU A 20 -9.28 -3.29 1.60
N GLY A 21 -10.35 -2.50 1.75
CA GLY A 21 -11.59 -2.96 2.36
C GLY A 21 -12.24 -4.11 1.57
N LEU A 22 -12.20 -4.04 0.25
CA LEU A 22 -12.69 -5.10 -0.63
C LEU A 22 -11.83 -6.37 -0.52
N ASP A 23 -10.50 -6.25 -0.48
CA ASP A 23 -9.58 -7.38 -0.31
C ASP A 23 -9.81 -8.07 1.04
N LEU A 24 -9.89 -7.30 2.14
CA LEU A 24 -10.16 -7.82 3.48
C LEU A 24 -11.50 -8.56 3.54
N ARG A 25 -12.55 -7.99 2.95
CA ARG A 25 -13.87 -8.62 2.89
C ARG A 25 -13.84 -9.90 2.09
N SER A 26 -13.18 -9.90 0.93
CA SER A 26 -13.02 -11.07 0.08
C SER A 26 -12.36 -12.21 0.85
N ARG A 27 -11.21 -11.96 1.48
CA ARG A 27 -10.48 -12.93 2.29
C ARG A 27 -11.28 -13.45 3.47
N ARG A 28 -11.98 -12.57 4.18
CA ARG A 28 -12.85 -12.98 5.29
C ARG A 28 -13.93 -13.96 4.83
N MET A 29 -14.58 -13.68 3.70
CA MET A 29 -15.61 -14.53 3.13
C MET A 29 -15.05 -15.86 2.63
N SER A 30 -13.88 -15.85 1.98
CA SER A 30 -13.16 -17.07 1.57
C SER A 30 -12.73 -17.93 2.75
N ALA A 31 -12.37 -17.33 3.88
CA ALA A 31 -12.07 -18.02 5.13
C ALA A 31 -13.32 -18.49 5.89
N GLY A 32 -14.53 -18.22 5.38
CA GLY A 32 -15.79 -18.60 6.03
C GLY A 32 -15.98 -17.93 7.41
N CYS A 33 -15.38 -16.76 7.62
CA CYS A 33 -15.35 -16.10 8.92
C CYS A 33 -16.41 -14.99 9.01
N SER A 34 -17.14 -14.89 10.12
CA SER A 34 -18.01 -13.73 10.39
C SER A 34 -17.19 -12.58 10.98
N LEU A 35 -17.75 -11.37 10.98
CA LEU A 35 -17.08 -10.21 11.60
C LEU A 35 -16.93 -10.40 13.11
N GLU A 36 -17.87 -11.06 13.76
CA GLU A 36 -17.90 -11.34 15.19
C GLU A 36 -16.82 -12.37 15.58
N LYS A 37 -16.65 -13.39 14.74
CA LYS A 37 -15.58 -14.37 14.91
C LYS A 37 -14.21 -13.74 14.72
N LEU A 38 -14.02 -12.94 13.67
CA LEU A 38 -12.79 -12.21 13.43
C LEU A 38 -12.48 -11.22 14.57
N ALA A 39 -13.51 -10.54 15.08
CA ALA A 39 -13.37 -9.62 16.21
C ALA A 39 -12.85 -10.32 17.46
N SER A 40 -13.41 -11.50 17.75
CA SER A 40 -13.00 -12.31 18.90
C SER A 40 -11.56 -12.81 18.77
N GLN A 41 -11.11 -13.14 17.56
CA GLN A 41 -9.76 -13.65 17.31
C GLN A 41 -8.68 -12.57 17.28
N THR A 42 -9.03 -11.37 16.83
CA THR A 42 -8.07 -10.25 16.66
C THR A 42 -8.14 -9.22 17.78
N ASN A 43 -9.13 -9.32 18.67
CA ASN A 43 -9.46 -8.30 19.67
C ASN A 43 -9.75 -6.91 19.04
N ILE A 44 -10.27 -6.90 17.80
CA ILE A 44 -10.69 -5.69 17.09
C ILE A 44 -12.23 -5.66 17.07
N PRO A 45 -12.91 -4.58 17.50
CA PRO A 45 -14.36 -4.53 17.48
C PRO A 45 -14.96 -4.81 16.09
N ALA A 46 -16.05 -5.58 16.02
CA ALA A 46 -16.71 -5.94 14.76
C ALA A 46 -17.16 -4.72 13.95
N GLU A 47 -17.54 -3.63 14.62
CA GLU A 47 -17.85 -2.35 13.98
C GLU A 47 -16.63 -1.70 13.30
N THR A 48 -15.45 -1.85 13.92
CA THR A 48 -14.18 -1.33 13.40
C THR A 48 -13.76 -2.15 12.19
N LEU A 49 -13.86 -3.49 12.27
CA LEU A 49 -13.62 -4.38 11.13
C LEU A 49 -14.58 -4.08 9.96
N ARG A 50 -15.86 -3.85 10.25
CA ARG A 50 -16.85 -3.42 9.25
C ARG A 50 -16.47 -2.08 8.61
N SER A 51 -15.93 -1.15 9.40
CA SER A 51 -15.44 0.14 8.92
C SER A 51 -14.23 -0.03 8.00
N TYR A 52 -13.30 -0.94 8.34
CA TYR A 52 -12.18 -1.31 7.46
C TYR A 52 -12.67 -1.88 6.12
N GLU A 53 -13.60 -2.83 6.13
CA GLU A 53 -14.15 -3.42 4.89
C GLU A 53 -14.91 -2.43 4.00
N LYS A 54 -15.41 -1.33 4.58
CA LYS A 54 -16.07 -0.25 3.84
C LYS A 54 -15.12 0.88 3.41
N GLY A 55 -13.82 0.80 3.77
CA GLY A 55 -12.87 1.89 3.61
C GLY A 55 -13.14 3.10 4.52
N GLY A 56 -14.06 2.99 5.48
CA GLY A 56 -14.47 4.06 6.39
C GLY A 56 -13.42 4.41 7.46
N SER A 57 -12.52 3.48 7.75
CA SER A 57 -11.31 3.70 8.55
C SER A 57 -10.16 2.86 8.02
N PHE A 58 -8.94 3.16 8.45
CA PHE A 58 -7.74 2.48 8.02
C PHE A 58 -7.14 1.69 9.19
N PRO A 59 -6.89 0.37 9.05
CA PRO A 59 -6.22 -0.39 10.09
C PRO A 59 -4.79 0.11 10.24
N GLN A 60 -4.17 -0.05 11.41
CA GLN A 60 -2.71 0.04 11.56
C GLN A 60 -2.08 -1.27 11.03
N LEU A 61 -0.82 -1.23 10.59
CA LEU A 61 -0.12 -2.40 10.06
C LEU A 61 -0.14 -3.61 11.02
N VAL A 62 0.02 -3.39 12.33
CA VAL A 62 -0.05 -4.45 13.34
C VAL A 62 -1.42 -5.14 13.33
N ARG A 63 -2.51 -4.36 13.32
CA ARG A 63 -3.87 -4.91 13.22
C ARG A 63 -4.11 -5.64 11.90
N LEU A 64 -3.52 -5.14 10.81
CA LEU A 64 -3.63 -5.79 9.52
C LEU A 64 -2.89 -7.13 9.50
N ALA A 65 -1.75 -7.23 10.19
CA ALA A 65 -1.05 -8.49 10.40
C ALA A 65 -1.87 -9.47 11.26
N ASP A 66 -2.51 -9.02 12.33
CA ASP A 66 -3.40 -9.85 13.15
C ASP A 66 -4.56 -10.42 12.33
N ILE A 67 -5.16 -9.60 11.47
CA ILE A 67 -6.21 -10.01 10.54
C ILE A 67 -5.66 -11.03 9.52
N GLY A 68 -4.48 -10.79 8.95
CA GLY A 68 -3.83 -11.71 8.01
C GLY A 68 -3.57 -13.09 8.63
N ASN A 69 -3.11 -13.12 9.88
CA ASN A 69 -2.87 -14.37 10.61
C ASN A 69 -4.16 -15.23 10.72
N VAL A 70 -5.32 -14.60 10.93
CA VAL A 70 -6.61 -15.31 10.96
C VAL A 70 -6.96 -15.90 9.60
N TYR A 71 -6.59 -15.24 8.51
CA TYR A 71 -6.84 -15.70 7.14
C TYR A 71 -5.77 -16.69 6.63
N GLY A 72 -4.69 -16.90 7.38
CA GLY A 72 -3.56 -17.73 6.96
C GLY A 72 -2.68 -17.07 5.90
N VAL A 73 -2.62 -15.74 5.88
CA VAL A 73 -1.79 -14.96 4.95
C VAL A 73 -0.94 -13.95 5.70
N THR A 74 0.14 -13.50 5.08
CA THR A 74 1.00 -12.46 5.65
C THR A 74 0.41 -11.07 5.44
N LEU A 75 0.92 -10.10 6.20
CA LEU A 75 0.65 -8.68 5.96
C LEU A 75 0.98 -8.27 4.51
N PHE A 76 2.11 -8.74 3.98
CA PHE A 76 2.56 -8.38 2.63
C PHE A 76 1.66 -8.98 1.55
N ASP A 77 1.11 -10.19 1.72
CA ASP A 77 0.14 -10.76 0.78
C ASP A 77 -1.10 -9.86 0.61
N ILE A 78 -1.54 -9.22 1.69
CA ILE A 78 -2.67 -8.28 1.68
C ILE A 78 -2.25 -6.96 1.00
N LEU A 79 -1.10 -6.41 1.40
CA LEU A 79 -0.61 -5.14 0.86
C LEU A 79 -0.30 -5.22 -0.64
N GLU A 80 0.30 -6.33 -1.09
CA GLU A 80 0.65 -6.57 -2.49
C GLU A 80 -0.60 -6.78 -3.36
N SER A 81 -1.57 -7.60 -2.90
CA SER A 81 -2.87 -7.74 -3.58
C SER A 81 -3.56 -6.38 -3.75
N THR A 82 -3.55 -5.58 -2.68
CA THR A 82 -4.14 -4.23 -2.71
C THR A 82 -3.37 -3.31 -3.66
N ALA A 83 -2.03 -3.35 -3.62
CA ALA A 83 -1.16 -2.57 -4.50
C ALA A 83 -1.39 -2.91 -5.98
N GLU A 84 -1.54 -4.19 -6.32
CA GLU A 84 -1.79 -4.64 -7.69
C GLU A 84 -3.09 -4.03 -8.26
N TYR A 85 -4.15 -3.99 -7.45
CA TYR A 85 -5.39 -3.32 -7.83
C TYR A 85 -5.15 -1.83 -8.13
N ILE A 86 -4.38 -1.16 -7.29
CA ILE A 86 -4.10 0.29 -7.44
C ILE A 86 -3.28 0.57 -8.69
N TYR A 87 -2.26 -0.25 -8.98
CA TYR A 87 -1.53 -0.16 -10.24
C TYR A 87 -2.47 -0.30 -11.44
N ARG A 88 -3.30 -1.35 -11.48
CA ARG A 88 -4.28 -1.52 -12.58
C ARG A 88 -5.26 -0.35 -12.69
N ALA A 89 -5.80 0.14 -11.59
CA ALA A 89 -6.75 1.25 -11.57
C ALA A 89 -6.12 2.57 -12.04
N SER A 90 -4.83 2.78 -11.76
CA SER A 90 -4.07 3.95 -12.19
C SER A 90 -3.60 3.88 -13.65
N GLY A 91 -3.68 2.71 -14.29
CA GLY A 91 -3.11 2.47 -15.63
C GLY A 91 -1.58 2.34 -15.63
N ASP A 92 -0.96 2.29 -14.46
CA ASP A 92 0.48 2.11 -14.32
C ASP A 92 0.85 0.62 -14.23
N PRO A 93 2.00 0.22 -14.82
CA PRO A 93 2.44 -1.17 -14.73
C PRO A 93 2.81 -1.51 -13.29
N ALA A 94 2.23 -2.59 -12.77
CA ALA A 94 2.66 -3.16 -11.51
C ALA A 94 4.11 -3.69 -11.64
N PRO A 95 4.90 -3.69 -10.55
CA PRO A 95 6.23 -4.29 -10.54
C PRO A 95 6.16 -5.75 -10.99
N ASN A 96 7.06 -6.16 -11.88
CA ASN A 96 7.10 -7.54 -12.34
C ASN A 96 7.89 -8.39 -11.34
N PRO A 97 7.28 -9.39 -10.69
CA PRO A 97 7.95 -10.23 -9.69
C PRO A 97 9.13 -11.04 -10.26
N ALA A 98 9.20 -11.22 -11.59
CA ALA A 98 10.34 -11.89 -12.23
C ALA A 98 11.59 -11.00 -12.37
N SER A 99 11.44 -9.68 -12.29
CA SER A 99 12.53 -8.72 -12.56
C SER A 99 12.72 -7.67 -11.46
N THR A 100 11.82 -7.61 -10.48
CA THR A 100 11.90 -6.68 -9.36
C THR A 100 12.22 -7.46 -8.08
N PRO A 101 13.23 -7.05 -7.30
CA PRO A 101 13.54 -7.64 -6.00
C PRO A 101 12.32 -7.64 -5.06
N VAL A 102 12.15 -8.73 -4.29
CA VAL A 102 10.96 -8.92 -3.42
C VAL A 102 10.84 -7.81 -2.36
N ASP A 103 11.96 -7.36 -1.81
CA ASP A 103 12.03 -6.26 -0.85
C ASP A 103 11.57 -4.93 -1.46
N GLU A 104 11.88 -4.69 -2.74
CA GLU A 104 11.40 -3.51 -3.45
C GLU A 104 9.87 -3.57 -3.66
N ILE A 105 9.32 -4.73 -4.02
CA ILE A 105 7.87 -4.93 -4.17
C ILE A 105 7.16 -4.65 -2.84
N ALA A 106 7.67 -5.24 -1.75
CA ALA A 106 7.14 -5.05 -0.41
C ALA A 106 7.20 -3.58 0.02
N LEU A 107 8.32 -2.90 -0.22
CA LEU A 107 8.48 -1.47 0.10
C LEU A 107 7.47 -0.62 -0.69
N ARG A 108 7.31 -0.88 -1.99
CA ARG A 108 6.33 -0.17 -2.82
C ARG A 108 4.90 -0.38 -2.29
N ALA A 109 4.54 -1.60 -1.91
CA ALA A 109 3.23 -1.90 -1.35
C ALA A 109 2.96 -1.13 -0.05
N VAL A 110 3.96 -1.04 0.85
CA VAL A 110 3.88 -0.23 2.08
C VAL A 110 3.75 1.26 1.77
N VAL A 111 4.48 1.77 0.78
CA VAL A 111 4.41 3.17 0.38
C VAL A 111 3.03 3.53 -0.18
N LEU A 112 2.44 2.65 -1.00
CA LEU A 112 1.07 2.82 -1.49
C LEU A 112 0.04 2.80 -0.34
N TYR A 113 0.24 1.91 0.63
CA TYR A 113 -0.56 1.86 1.85
C TYR A 113 -0.52 3.17 2.64
N CYS A 114 0.61 3.87 2.64
CA CYS A 114 0.73 5.20 3.25
C CYS A 114 0.04 6.32 2.44
N GLY A 115 -0.60 6.02 1.31
CA GLY A 115 -1.35 6.98 0.50
C GLY A 115 -0.56 7.63 -0.63
N VAL A 116 0.62 7.10 -0.94
CA VAL A 116 1.39 7.53 -2.11
C VAL A 116 0.80 6.85 -3.35
N THR A 117 0.56 7.58 -4.42
CA THR A 117 0.12 6.98 -5.69
C THR A 117 1.28 6.36 -6.46
N PRO A 118 1.01 5.43 -7.39
CA PRO A 118 2.01 5.01 -8.38
C PRO A 118 2.66 6.19 -9.12
N ALA A 119 1.89 7.25 -9.44
CA ALA A 119 2.40 8.46 -10.07
C ALA A 119 3.37 9.25 -9.17
N GLN A 120 3.04 9.42 -7.89
CA GLN A 120 3.91 10.07 -6.91
C GLN A 120 5.19 9.27 -6.66
N LEU A 121 5.09 7.93 -6.63
CA LEU A 121 6.23 7.05 -6.47
C LEU A 121 7.26 7.25 -7.61
N ARG A 122 6.81 7.38 -8.87
CA ARG A 122 7.71 7.67 -10.01
C ARG A 122 8.46 8.99 -9.87
N ILE A 123 7.81 10.01 -9.29
CA ILE A 123 8.45 11.31 -9.05
C ILE A 123 9.54 11.17 -7.96
N MET A 124 9.36 10.29 -6.99
CA MET A 124 10.36 10.01 -5.95
C MET A 124 11.50 9.12 -6.45
N ASP A 125 11.22 8.21 -7.39
CA ASP A 125 12.19 7.29 -8.01
C ASP A 125 13.13 7.98 -9.03
N VAL A 126 13.13 9.33 -9.06
CA VAL A 126 14.10 10.10 -9.84
C VAL A 126 15.48 9.78 -9.29
N PRO A 127 16.42 9.24 -10.09
CA PRO A 127 17.75 8.92 -9.62
C PRO A 127 18.37 10.16 -8.99
N PRO A 128 19.19 10.02 -7.94
CA PRO A 128 19.91 11.16 -7.39
C PRO A 128 20.57 11.85 -8.57
N ARG A 129 20.26 13.15 -8.78
CA ARG A 129 21.01 13.96 -9.74
C ARG A 129 22.46 13.68 -9.38
N ARG A 130 23.23 13.08 -10.31
CA ARG A 130 24.68 12.98 -10.12
C ARG A 130 25.09 14.39 -9.78
N CYS A 131 25.52 14.61 -8.54
CA CYS A 131 26.26 15.79 -8.21
C CYS A 131 27.45 15.65 -9.15
N GLU A 132 27.49 16.47 -10.21
CA GLU A 132 28.69 16.57 -11.02
C GLU A 132 29.77 16.94 -10.03
N THR A 133 30.57 15.95 -9.64
CA THR A 133 31.80 16.19 -8.91
C THR A 133 32.52 17.24 -9.73
N ILE A 134 32.61 18.45 -9.18
CA ILE A 134 33.47 19.49 -9.73
C ILE A 134 34.81 18.80 -9.91
N SER A 135 35.24 18.69 -11.17
CA SER A 135 36.49 18.02 -11.53
C SER A 135 37.60 18.53 -10.63
N GLU A 136 38.42 17.63 -10.07
CA GLU A 136 39.63 17.96 -9.32
C GLU A 136 40.71 18.66 -10.18
N ASP A 137 40.38 19.04 -11.42
CA ASP A 137 41.25 19.79 -12.34
C ASP A 137 41.50 21.26 -11.94
N LEU A 138 40.96 21.75 -10.82
CA LEU A 138 41.16 23.14 -10.37
C LEU A 138 42.30 23.35 -9.37
N PHE A 139 43.01 22.30 -8.94
CA PHE A 139 44.14 22.41 -7.99
C PHE A 139 45.51 22.01 -8.57
N GLY A 140 45.64 21.96 -9.90
CA GLY A 140 46.91 21.69 -10.57
C GLY A 140 47.47 22.89 -11.32
N GLN A 141 47.94 23.93 -10.63
CA GLN A 141 49.05 24.81 -11.04
C GLN A 141 49.77 25.39 -9.82
#